data_AF-A0A957END5-F1
#
_entry.id   AF-A0A957END5-F1
#
_cell.length_a   1.000
_cell.length_b   1.000
_cell.length_c   1.000
_cell.angle_alpha   90.00
_cell.angle_beta   90.00
_cell.angle_gamma   90.00
#
_symmetry.space_group_name_H-M   'P 1'
#
loop_
_entity.id
_entity.type
_entity.pdbx_description
1 polymer ?
#
loop_
_entity_poly.entity_id
_entity_poly.type
_entity_poly.pdbx_seq_one_letter_code
_entity_poly.pdbx_strand_id
1 'polypeptide(L)'
;MSNPSIQQELAKIETAIAAQEGLRGTLPDAQIDATLTQLRQKQAELTAQLLQTPGTSSKATLKGSGAIAHGAGTTAVGERGVNVSGNVGGSIITGGQNMITQVGGDMVQGDKVGGDKVGGDKISIGDITNSAGIAMGREAQAHVAQGISGSELTALFQAVHKQIEARPADPNVEKEEIAQQAQKIEQEATASQPNENKLERWIRHLADMAPDIVDVMAASLSGPVAGTAAVIKKIVAKVKKEA
;
A
#
# COMPACT_ATOMS: atom_id res chain seq x y z
N MET A 1 -30.52 -61.30 0.26
CA MET A 1 -31.89 -61.86 0.34
C MET A 1 -31.79 -63.32 -0.09
N SER A 2 -32.19 -64.27 0.76
CA SER A 2 -32.14 -65.70 0.42
C SER A 2 -33.06 -65.98 -0.78
N ASN A 3 -32.57 -66.67 -1.81
CA ASN A 3 -33.36 -66.98 -2.99
C ASN A 3 -34.42 -68.05 -2.62
N PRO A 4 -35.72 -67.69 -2.49
CA PRO A 4 -36.75 -68.62 -2.02
C PRO A 4 -36.92 -69.82 -2.96
N SER A 5 -36.56 -69.67 -4.23
CA SER A 5 -36.59 -70.76 -5.21
C SER A 5 -35.59 -71.87 -4.87
N ILE A 6 -34.37 -71.52 -4.44
CA ILE A 6 -33.32 -72.50 -4.12
C ILE A 6 -33.68 -73.27 -2.83
N GLN A 7 -34.25 -72.58 -1.84
CA GLN A 7 -34.71 -73.22 -0.60
C GLN A 7 -35.85 -74.23 -0.86
N GLN A 8 -36.79 -73.89 -1.74
CA GLN A 8 -37.86 -74.81 -2.15
C GLN A 8 -37.33 -76.04 -2.90
N GLU A 9 -36.29 -75.88 -3.74
CA GLU A 9 -35.68 -77.02 -4.43
C GLU A 9 -34.92 -77.95 -3.50
N LEU A 10 -34.20 -77.42 -2.49
CA LEU A 10 -33.54 -78.24 -1.48
C LEU A 10 -34.54 -79.09 -0.69
N ALA A 11 -35.64 -78.50 -0.24
CA ALA A 11 -36.70 -79.22 0.48
C ALA A 11 -37.32 -80.36 -0.37
N LYS A 12 -37.48 -80.13 -1.67
CA LYS A 12 -37.95 -81.16 -2.61
C LYS A 12 -36.94 -82.31 -2.76
N ILE A 13 -35.65 -82.01 -2.83
CA ILE A 13 -34.58 -83.02 -2.93
C ILE A 13 -34.48 -83.84 -1.65
N GLU A 14 -34.56 -83.21 -0.48
CA GLU A 14 -34.55 -83.92 0.81
C GLU A 14 -35.73 -84.90 0.92
N THR A 15 -36.92 -84.46 0.50
CA THR A 15 -38.11 -85.33 0.46
C THR A 15 -37.93 -86.49 -0.54
N ALA A 16 -37.31 -86.23 -1.70
CA ALA A 16 -37.03 -87.26 -2.70
C ALA A 16 -35.99 -88.29 -2.22
N ILE A 17 -34.96 -87.86 -1.48
CA ILE A 17 -33.98 -88.76 -0.85
C ILE A 17 -34.68 -89.68 0.15
N ALA A 18 -35.50 -89.13 1.05
CA ALA A 18 -36.24 -89.93 2.03
C ALA A 18 -37.19 -90.93 1.37
N ALA A 19 -37.86 -90.55 0.28
CA ALA A 19 -38.73 -91.45 -0.47
C ALA A 19 -37.95 -92.60 -1.15
N GLN A 20 -36.77 -92.32 -1.71
CA GLN A 20 -35.91 -93.34 -2.34
C GLN A 20 -35.34 -94.31 -1.30
N GLU A 21 -34.97 -93.82 -0.11
CA GLU A 21 -34.51 -94.68 1.00
C GLU A 21 -35.63 -95.62 1.50
N GLY A 22 -36.90 -95.19 1.44
CA GLY A 22 -38.05 -96.03 1.79
C GLY A 22 -38.36 -97.16 0.81
N LEU A 23 -37.86 -97.08 -0.43
CA LEU A 23 -38.04 -98.12 -1.46
C LEU A 23 -37.01 -99.25 -1.37
N ARG A 24 -36.06 -99.16 -0.44
CA ARG A 24 -35.03 -100.19 -0.24
C ARG A 24 -35.68 -101.51 0.15
N GLY A 25 -35.45 -102.56 -0.66
CA GLY A 25 -36.09 -103.87 -0.54
C GLY A 25 -37.17 -104.17 -1.59
N THR A 26 -37.64 -103.16 -2.35
CA THR A 26 -38.56 -103.36 -3.50
C THR A 26 -37.88 -103.27 -4.85
N LEU A 27 -36.80 -102.49 -4.95
CA LEU A 27 -35.99 -102.30 -6.15
C LEU A 27 -34.56 -102.85 -5.94
N PRO A 28 -33.84 -103.20 -7.01
CA PRO A 28 -32.43 -103.59 -6.90
C PRO A 28 -31.59 -102.48 -6.27
N ASP A 29 -30.80 -102.82 -5.25
CA ASP A 29 -30.00 -101.86 -4.48
C ASP A 29 -29.09 -100.99 -5.37
N ALA A 30 -28.55 -101.56 -6.45
CA ALA A 30 -27.71 -100.85 -7.40
C ALA A 30 -28.42 -99.66 -8.09
N GLN A 31 -29.72 -99.77 -8.34
CA GLN A 31 -30.49 -98.66 -8.94
C GLN A 31 -30.76 -97.55 -7.92
N ILE A 32 -31.04 -97.91 -6.67
CA ILE A 32 -31.28 -96.97 -5.57
C ILE A 32 -29.99 -96.19 -5.24
N ASP A 33 -28.86 -96.88 -5.17
CA ASP A 33 -27.58 -96.24 -4.85
C ASP A 33 -27.15 -95.24 -5.93
N ALA A 34 -27.43 -95.55 -7.21
CA ALA A 34 -27.17 -94.64 -8.32
C ALA A 34 -28.03 -93.36 -8.24
N THR A 35 -29.33 -93.47 -7.98
CA THR A 35 -30.22 -92.31 -7.84
C THR A 35 -29.92 -91.49 -6.59
N LEU A 36 -29.62 -92.12 -5.45
CA LEU A 36 -29.22 -91.42 -4.23
C LEU A 36 -27.94 -90.63 -4.42
N THR A 37 -26.97 -91.16 -5.16
CA THR A 37 -25.72 -90.46 -5.46
C THR A 37 -25.98 -89.18 -6.26
N GLN A 38 -26.83 -89.25 -7.28
CA GLN A 38 -27.21 -88.07 -8.08
C GLN A 38 -27.96 -87.02 -7.26
N LEU A 39 -28.91 -87.44 -6.40
CA LEU A 39 -29.67 -86.52 -5.54
C LEU A 39 -28.76 -85.81 -4.53
N ARG A 40 -27.81 -86.53 -3.92
CA ARG A 40 -26.82 -85.94 -2.99
C ARG A 40 -25.87 -84.99 -3.70
N GLN A 41 -25.43 -85.30 -4.92
CA GLN A 41 -24.64 -84.36 -5.74
C GLN A 41 -25.42 -83.07 -6.01
N LYS A 42 -26.68 -83.17 -6.42
CA LYS A 42 -27.53 -82.00 -6.67
C LYS A 42 -27.79 -81.18 -5.40
N GLN A 43 -27.97 -81.83 -4.26
CA GLN A 43 -28.07 -81.14 -2.96
C GLN A 43 -26.80 -80.35 -2.64
N ALA A 44 -25.63 -80.94 -2.85
CA ALA A 44 -24.34 -80.27 -2.64
C ALA A 44 -24.14 -79.07 -3.56
N GLU A 45 -24.53 -79.18 -4.84
CA GLU A 45 -24.47 -78.07 -5.80
C GLU A 45 -25.39 -76.90 -5.41
N LEU A 46 -26.64 -77.16 -5.05
CA LEU A 46 -27.58 -76.11 -4.64
C LEU A 46 -27.14 -75.44 -3.32
N THR A 47 -26.56 -76.22 -2.40
CA THR A 47 -25.98 -75.68 -1.16
C THR A 47 -24.78 -74.79 -1.45
N ALA A 48 -23.92 -75.17 -2.41
CA ALA A 48 -22.81 -74.34 -2.86
C ALA A 48 -23.30 -73.05 -3.53
N GLN A 49 -24.39 -73.08 -4.31
CA GLN A 49 -24.99 -71.89 -4.91
C GLN A 49 -25.55 -70.92 -3.85
N LEU A 50 -26.11 -71.43 -2.75
CA LEU A 50 -26.51 -70.58 -1.62
C LEU A 50 -25.31 -69.87 -0.98
N LEU A 51 -24.17 -70.55 -0.85
CA LEU A 51 -22.93 -69.97 -0.34
C LEU A 51 -22.25 -69.01 -1.32
N GLN A 52 -22.49 -69.16 -2.62
CA GLN A 52 -21.94 -68.30 -3.67
C GLN A 52 -22.77 -67.05 -3.94
N THR A 53 -23.87 -66.79 -3.22
CA THR A 53 -24.63 -65.54 -3.41
C THR A 53 -23.81 -64.37 -2.86
N PRO A 54 -23.24 -63.48 -3.70
CA PRO A 54 -22.45 -62.35 -3.23
C PRO A 54 -23.39 -61.28 -2.67
N GLY A 55 -23.25 -60.92 -1.39
CA GLY A 55 -23.90 -59.78 -0.73
C GLY A 55 -24.85 -60.19 0.40
N THR A 56 -24.61 -59.84 1.67
CA THR A 56 -24.69 -58.46 2.17
C THR A 56 -23.78 -58.13 3.36
N SER A 57 -22.59 -58.75 3.47
CA SER A 57 -21.62 -58.36 4.53
C SER A 57 -20.30 -57.89 3.93
N SER A 58 -20.26 -56.64 3.47
CA SER A 58 -18.98 -55.93 3.31
C SER A 58 -18.57 -55.37 4.67
N LYS A 59 -17.72 -56.10 5.39
CA LYS A 59 -17.03 -55.55 6.56
C LYS A 59 -15.91 -54.65 6.06
N ALA A 60 -16.09 -53.33 6.20
CA ALA A 60 -15.05 -52.36 5.92
C ALA A 60 -14.57 -51.77 7.25
N THR A 61 -13.29 -51.94 7.56
CA THR A 61 -12.67 -51.34 8.74
C THR A 61 -11.85 -50.14 8.29
N LEU A 62 -12.24 -48.94 8.69
CA LEU A 62 -11.42 -47.74 8.49
C LEU A 62 -10.55 -47.52 9.73
N LYS A 63 -9.25 -47.26 9.52
CA LYS A 63 -8.34 -46.77 10.57
C LYS A 63 -7.62 -45.52 10.05
N GLY A 64 -7.62 -44.45 10.83
CA GLY A 64 -7.16 -43.13 10.41
C GLY A 64 -8.32 -42.25 9.92
N SER A 65 -7.99 -41.19 9.20
CA SER A 65 -8.91 -40.07 8.99
C SER A 65 -9.67 -40.10 7.66
N GLY A 66 -9.77 -41.26 7.00
CA GLY A 66 -10.42 -41.39 5.70
C GLY A 66 -11.96 -41.39 5.78
N ALA A 67 -12.60 -41.81 4.69
CA ALA A 67 -14.02 -42.11 4.67
C ALA A 67 -14.28 -43.32 3.76
N ILE A 68 -15.32 -44.10 4.07
CA ILE A 68 -15.73 -45.27 3.28
C ILE A 68 -17.12 -44.99 2.71
N ALA A 69 -17.25 -45.13 1.39
CA ALA A 69 -18.52 -45.10 0.68
C ALA A 69 -18.77 -46.51 0.10
N HIS A 70 -19.96 -47.06 0.35
CA HIS A 70 -20.35 -48.36 -0.19
C HIS A 70 -21.79 -48.30 -0.70
N GLY A 71 -22.01 -48.80 -1.92
CA GLY A 71 -23.28 -48.75 -2.63
C GLY A 71 -23.29 -47.75 -3.78
N ALA A 72 -24.23 -47.92 -4.70
CA ALA A 72 -24.37 -47.05 -5.87
C ALA A 72 -24.73 -45.61 -5.45
N GLY A 73 -24.12 -44.61 -6.09
CA GLY A 73 -24.39 -43.18 -5.82
C GLY A 73 -23.75 -42.64 -4.54
N THR A 74 -22.83 -43.38 -3.91
CA THR A 74 -22.18 -42.92 -2.68
C THR A 74 -20.91 -42.11 -2.96
N THR A 75 -20.66 -41.10 -2.14
CA THR A 75 -19.43 -40.31 -2.17
C THR A 75 -18.93 -40.17 -0.74
N ALA A 76 -17.65 -40.45 -0.53
CA ALA A 76 -17.00 -40.34 0.77
C ALA A 76 -15.83 -39.38 0.66
N VAL A 77 -15.68 -38.51 1.66
CA VAL A 77 -14.64 -37.48 1.71
C VAL A 77 -13.93 -37.61 3.04
N GLY A 78 -12.64 -37.93 2.99
CA GLY A 78 -11.82 -38.05 4.19
C GLY A 78 -11.45 -36.69 4.79
N GLU A 79 -10.62 -36.73 5.83
CA GLU A 79 -10.06 -35.56 6.49
C GLU A 79 -9.40 -34.63 5.47
N ARG A 80 -9.77 -33.33 5.55
CA ARG A 80 -9.37 -32.24 4.65
C ARG A 80 -9.83 -32.37 3.19
N GLY A 81 -10.62 -33.38 2.85
CA GLY A 81 -11.20 -33.46 1.52
C GLY A 81 -12.32 -32.43 1.34
N VAL A 82 -12.49 -31.96 0.10
CA VAL A 82 -13.60 -31.10 -0.30
C VAL A 82 -14.25 -31.72 -1.50
N ASN A 83 -15.52 -32.08 -1.36
CA ASN A 83 -16.33 -32.62 -2.45
C ASN A 83 -17.25 -31.52 -2.98
N VAL A 84 -17.21 -31.37 -4.30
CA VAL A 84 -17.93 -30.34 -5.02
C VAL A 84 -18.69 -31.05 -6.12
N SER A 85 -19.96 -31.33 -5.85
CA SER A 85 -20.83 -32.08 -6.76
C SER A 85 -21.52 -31.21 -7.82
N GLY A 86 -21.08 -29.95 -8.00
CA GLY A 86 -21.70 -28.99 -8.91
C GLY A 86 -20.74 -27.90 -9.40
N ASN A 87 -21.28 -26.88 -10.07
CA ASN A 87 -20.49 -25.78 -10.61
C ASN A 87 -20.04 -24.81 -9.51
N VAL A 88 -18.81 -24.32 -9.59
CA VAL A 88 -18.30 -23.28 -8.70
C VAL A 88 -17.93 -22.06 -9.51
N GLY A 89 -18.67 -20.96 -9.30
CA GLY A 89 -18.43 -19.68 -9.97
C GLY A 89 -17.32 -18.84 -9.33
N GLY A 90 -16.44 -19.43 -8.51
CA GLY A 90 -15.42 -18.74 -7.73
C GLY A 90 -14.34 -19.68 -7.20
N SER A 91 -13.47 -19.18 -6.32
CA SER A 91 -12.34 -19.94 -5.80
C SER A 91 -12.74 -20.86 -4.65
N ILE A 92 -12.22 -22.09 -4.65
CA ILE A 92 -12.29 -23.00 -3.51
C ILE A 92 -10.91 -23.04 -2.86
N ILE A 93 -10.81 -22.65 -1.60
CA ILE A 93 -9.57 -22.71 -0.84
C ILE A 93 -9.69 -23.77 0.23
N THR A 94 -8.86 -24.81 0.10
CA THR A 94 -8.87 -25.97 0.97
C THR A 94 -7.49 -26.14 1.60
N GLY A 95 -7.43 -26.25 2.93
CA GLY A 95 -6.19 -26.43 3.69
C GLY A 95 -6.23 -25.66 5.02
N GLY A 96 -5.57 -26.17 6.07
CA GLY A 96 -5.62 -25.59 7.42
C GLY A 96 -4.85 -24.28 7.61
N GLN A 97 -4.04 -23.85 6.62
CA GLN A 97 -3.17 -22.66 6.68
C GLN A 97 -3.09 -21.87 5.36
N ASN A 98 -4.02 -22.07 4.42
CA ASN A 98 -4.02 -21.31 3.17
C ASN A 98 -4.72 -19.96 3.40
N MET A 99 -3.94 -18.95 3.78
CA MET A 99 -4.38 -17.56 3.84
C MET A 99 -4.51 -17.02 2.41
N ILE A 100 -5.74 -16.74 2.00
CA ILE A 100 -6.04 -16.13 0.69
C ILE A 100 -5.48 -14.70 0.70
N THR A 101 -4.34 -14.49 0.07
CA THR A 101 -3.71 -13.16 -0.06
C THR A 101 -4.09 -12.44 -1.36
N GLN A 102 -5.03 -12.99 -2.13
CA GLN A 102 -5.52 -12.38 -3.35
C GLN A 102 -7.03 -12.55 -3.51
N VAL A 103 -7.75 -11.46 -3.23
CA VAL A 103 -9.06 -11.17 -3.84
C VAL A 103 -8.78 -10.03 -4.83
N GLY A 104 -9.30 -10.15 -6.06
CA GLY A 104 -8.82 -9.43 -7.25
C GLY A 104 -8.71 -7.92 -7.11
N GLY A 105 -7.48 -7.44 -6.89
CA GLY A 105 -7.16 -6.01 -6.93
C GLY A 105 -5.67 -5.69 -6.82
N ASP A 106 -4.93 -6.25 -5.86
CA ASP A 106 -3.48 -6.03 -5.74
C ASP A 106 -2.83 -7.09 -4.85
N MET A 107 -1.76 -7.73 -5.33
CA MET A 107 -0.95 -8.63 -4.49
C MET A 107 -0.05 -7.76 -3.63
N VAL A 108 -0.28 -7.74 -2.32
CA VAL A 108 0.64 -7.11 -1.37
C VAL A 108 1.36 -8.18 -0.58
N GLN A 109 2.35 -8.80 -1.22
CA GLN A 109 3.36 -9.57 -0.51
C GLN A 109 4.11 -8.63 0.44
N GLY A 110 4.00 -8.88 1.75
CA GLY A 110 5.09 -8.94 2.73
C GLY A 110 6.05 -7.76 2.96
N ASP A 111 6.11 -6.76 2.07
CA ASP A 111 7.05 -5.64 2.09
C ASP A 111 6.33 -4.28 2.16
N LYS A 112 5.08 -4.26 2.65
CA LYS A 112 4.28 -3.03 2.83
C LYS A 112 4.03 -2.65 4.28
N VAL A 113 4.93 -3.04 5.18
CA VAL A 113 4.97 -2.54 6.56
C VAL A 113 5.91 -1.32 6.74
N GLY A 114 6.34 -0.66 5.65
CA GLY A 114 7.25 0.48 5.74
C GLY A 114 6.97 1.70 4.87
N GLY A 115 5.91 1.74 4.06
CA GLY A 115 5.71 2.89 3.16
C GLY A 115 4.29 3.12 2.66
N ASP A 116 3.90 4.40 2.63
CA ASP A 116 2.59 4.85 2.12
C ASP A 116 2.42 4.52 0.63
N LYS A 117 1.34 3.82 0.29
CA LYS A 117 0.84 3.78 -1.08
C LYS A 117 -0.01 5.02 -1.35
N VAL A 118 0.53 5.99 -2.06
CA VAL A 118 -0.24 7.14 -2.54
C VAL A 118 -0.37 7.08 -4.06
N GLY A 119 -1.59 7.24 -4.57
CA GLY A 119 -1.89 7.29 -6.02
C GLY A 119 -1.53 8.62 -6.68
N GLY A 120 -0.70 9.42 -6.03
CA GLY A 120 -0.25 10.74 -6.44
C GLY A 120 1.16 11.01 -5.91
N ASP A 121 1.58 12.28 -5.94
CA ASP A 121 2.95 12.64 -5.60
C ASP A 121 3.23 12.45 -4.10
N LYS A 122 4.20 11.59 -3.78
CA LYS A 122 4.74 11.48 -2.41
C LYS A 122 5.84 12.51 -2.24
N ILE A 123 5.51 13.63 -1.59
CA ILE A 123 6.47 14.69 -1.33
C ILE A 123 6.91 14.58 0.13
N SER A 124 8.12 14.07 0.34
CA SER A 124 8.77 14.06 1.65
C SER A 124 9.80 15.19 1.69
N ILE A 125 9.71 16.01 2.71
CA ILE A 125 10.57 17.17 2.90
C ILE A 125 11.28 16.97 4.23
N GLY A 126 12.61 17.13 4.20
CA GLY A 126 13.44 17.08 5.39
C GLY A 126 13.38 18.38 6.18
N ASP A 127 14.46 18.69 6.88
CA ASP A 127 14.62 19.96 7.56
C ASP A 127 14.78 21.10 6.54
N ILE A 128 14.04 22.19 6.75
CA ILE A 128 14.04 23.41 5.93
C ILE A 128 14.53 24.63 6.71
N THR A 129 15.18 24.40 7.86
CA THR A 129 15.75 25.47 8.68
C THR A 129 16.65 26.39 7.83
N ASN A 130 16.48 27.70 8.00
CA ASN A 130 17.15 28.77 7.23
C ASN A 130 16.87 28.81 5.72
N SER A 131 15.85 28.10 5.23
CA SER A 131 15.46 28.19 3.82
C SER A 131 14.42 29.30 3.60
N ALA A 132 14.55 30.05 2.51
CA ALA A 132 13.54 30.97 2.02
C ALA A 132 13.06 30.49 0.65
N GLY A 133 11.77 30.63 0.35
CA GLY A 133 11.26 30.34 -1.01
C GLY A 133 10.93 28.91 -1.30
N ILE A 134 10.45 28.18 -0.31
CA ILE A 134 10.07 26.80 -0.53
C ILE A 134 8.66 26.75 -1.10
N ALA A 135 8.56 26.34 -2.36
CA ALA A 135 7.33 25.93 -3.03
C ALA A 135 7.36 24.43 -3.26
N MET A 136 6.29 23.74 -2.87
CA MET A 136 6.22 22.27 -2.91
C MET A 136 4.87 21.83 -3.45
N GLY A 137 4.90 20.89 -4.38
CA GLY A 137 3.73 20.43 -5.12
C GLY A 137 3.82 20.73 -6.60
N ARG A 138 2.92 20.09 -7.36
CA ARG A 138 2.75 20.34 -8.78
C ARG A 138 2.26 21.79 -8.97
N GLU A 139 2.95 22.52 -9.84
CA GLU A 139 2.71 23.95 -10.13
C GLU A 139 2.97 24.92 -8.97
N ALA A 140 3.63 24.48 -7.89
CA ALA A 140 3.99 25.39 -6.81
C ALA A 140 5.10 26.36 -7.27
N GLN A 141 4.88 27.66 -7.06
CA GLN A 141 5.85 28.71 -7.30
C GLN A 141 6.06 29.51 -6.01
N ALA A 142 7.30 29.72 -5.61
CA ALA A 142 7.65 30.60 -4.51
C ALA A 142 8.45 31.77 -5.07
N HIS A 143 7.95 32.98 -4.81
CA HIS A 143 8.67 34.20 -5.10
C HIS A 143 9.26 34.72 -3.78
N VAL A 144 10.58 34.67 -3.66
CA VAL A 144 11.29 35.30 -2.54
C VAL A 144 11.83 36.62 -3.02
N ALA A 145 11.27 37.70 -2.50
CA ALA A 145 11.95 38.98 -2.50
C ALA A 145 13.01 38.92 -1.38
N GLN A 146 14.21 38.43 -1.71
CA GLN A 146 15.35 38.52 -0.81
C GLN A 146 15.64 40.03 -0.62
N GLY A 147 15.63 40.50 0.63
CA GLY A 147 16.09 41.85 0.94
C GLY A 147 17.52 42.07 0.45
N ILE A 148 17.88 43.33 0.21
CA ILE A 148 19.28 43.68 -0.09
C ILE A 148 20.14 43.25 1.10
N SER A 149 21.17 42.46 0.82
CA SER A 149 22.16 42.06 1.81
C SER A 149 22.97 43.25 2.29
N GLY A 150 23.56 43.16 3.50
CA GLY A 150 24.44 44.22 4.01
C GLY A 150 25.57 44.61 3.04
N SER A 151 26.12 43.63 2.30
CA SER A 151 27.15 43.88 1.28
C SER A 151 26.65 44.66 0.06
N GLU A 152 25.42 44.41 -0.38
CA GLU A 152 24.80 45.16 -1.47
C GLU A 152 24.45 46.60 -1.02
N LEU A 153 23.99 46.79 0.23
CA LEU A 153 23.84 48.12 0.82
C LEU A 153 25.16 48.89 0.83
N THR A 154 26.26 48.26 1.25
CA THR A 154 27.60 48.87 1.21
C THR A 154 28.00 49.27 -0.21
N ALA A 155 27.73 48.45 -1.22
CA ALA A 155 28.01 48.80 -2.62
C ALA A 155 27.21 50.02 -3.09
N LEU A 156 25.96 50.20 -2.62
CA LEU A 156 25.17 51.40 -2.91
C LEU A 156 25.78 52.65 -2.26
N PHE A 157 26.22 52.55 -1.00
CA PHE A 157 26.88 53.66 -0.31
C PHE A 157 28.25 54.00 -0.88
N GLN A 158 28.97 53.04 -1.49
CA GLN A 158 30.21 53.35 -2.23
C GLN A 158 29.97 54.33 -3.39
N ALA A 159 28.84 54.23 -4.11
CA ALA A 159 28.50 55.19 -5.15
C ALA A 159 28.25 56.59 -4.58
N VAL A 160 27.62 56.66 -3.39
CA VAL A 160 27.39 57.91 -2.65
C VAL A 160 28.73 58.53 -2.23
N HIS A 161 29.63 57.76 -1.61
CA HIS A 161 30.96 58.25 -1.20
C HIS A 161 31.79 58.73 -2.39
N LYS A 162 31.79 57.99 -3.51
CA LYS A 162 32.46 58.44 -4.74
C LYS A 162 31.92 59.77 -5.25
N GLN A 163 30.61 59.98 -5.18
CA GLN A 163 30.01 61.26 -5.58
C GLN A 163 30.43 62.40 -4.64
N ILE A 164 30.48 62.15 -3.33
CA ILE A 164 30.93 63.15 -2.33
C ILE A 164 32.39 63.56 -2.60
N GLU A 165 33.26 62.58 -2.85
CA GLU A 165 34.67 62.84 -3.19
C GLU A 165 34.81 63.68 -4.47
N ALA A 166 34.04 63.33 -5.51
CA ALA A 166 34.06 64.00 -6.81
C ALA A 166 33.38 65.38 -6.82
N ARG A 167 32.61 65.73 -5.78
CA ARG A 167 31.90 67.02 -5.69
C ARG A 167 32.90 68.19 -5.75
N PRO A 168 32.61 69.32 -6.40
CA PRO A 168 33.43 70.53 -6.25
C PRO A 168 33.43 71.04 -4.81
N ALA A 169 34.43 71.83 -4.42
CA ALA A 169 34.42 72.49 -3.11
C ALA A 169 33.27 73.50 -3.03
N ASP A 170 32.49 73.44 -1.96
CA ASP A 170 31.37 74.35 -1.68
C ASP A 170 31.77 75.30 -0.55
N PRO A 171 31.65 76.63 -0.69
CA PRO A 171 32.00 77.58 0.35
C PRO A 171 31.08 77.51 1.58
N ASN A 172 29.90 76.89 1.50
CA ASN A 172 28.93 76.85 2.60
C ASN A 172 28.92 75.53 3.37
N VAL A 173 29.47 74.46 2.79
CA VAL A 173 29.42 73.11 3.38
C VAL A 173 30.73 72.38 3.11
N GLU A 174 31.35 71.88 4.17
CA GLU A 174 32.58 71.07 4.05
C GLU A 174 32.26 69.67 3.53
N LYS A 175 33.11 69.14 2.64
CA LYS A 175 32.93 67.79 2.08
C LYS A 175 32.95 66.72 3.18
N GLU A 176 33.80 66.93 4.18
CA GLU A 176 33.96 66.06 5.33
C GLU A 176 32.66 65.97 6.15
N GLU A 177 31.90 67.06 6.26
CA GLU A 177 30.61 67.07 6.95
C GLU A 177 29.57 66.23 6.21
N ILE A 178 29.51 66.35 4.88
CA ILE A 178 28.65 65.54 4.01
C ILE A 178 29.03 64.06 4.14
N ALA A 179 30.33 63.74 4.08
CA ALA A 179 30.84 62.38 4.19
C ALA A 179 30.51 61.74 5.54
N GLN A 180 30.72 62.46 6.64
CA GLN A 180 30.37 62.00 7.98
C GLN A 180 28.86 61.75 8.12
N GLN A 181 28.04 62.61 7.54
CA GLN A 181 26.60 62.45 7.57
C GLN A 181 26.13 61.25 6.75
N ALA A 182 26.69 61.05 5.56
CA ALA A 182 26.45 59.86 4.74
C ALA A 182 26.87 58.57 5.48
N GLN A 183 28.02 58.59 6.17
CA GLN A 183 28.49 57.46 6.95
C GLN A 183 27.57 57.12 8.13
N LYS A 184 26.99 58.11 8.82
CA LYS A 184 25.99 57.86 9.89
C LYS A 184 24.75 57.17 9.33
N ILE A 185 24.27 57.62 8.16
CA ILE A 185 23.13 57.00 7.48
C ILE A 185 23.46 55.55 7.11
N GLU A 186 24.65 55.29 6.56
CA GLU A 186 25.13 53.94 6.23
C GLU A 186 25.19 53.02 7.45
N GLN A 187 25.75 53.50 8.57
CA GLN A 187 25.86 52.72 9.81
C GLN A 187 24.49 52.31 10.38
N GLU A 188 23.54 53.23 10.38
CA GLU A 188 22.19 52.93 10.88
C GLU A 188 21.37 52.11 9.86
N ALA A 189 21.60 52.30 8.57
CA ALA A 189 20.99 51.49 7.51
C ALA A 189 21.47 50.03 7.50
N THR A 190 22.70 49.78 7.94
CA THR A 190 23.30 48.43 8.02
C THR A 190 23.11 47.77 9.39
N ALA A 191 22.50 48.48 10.36
CA ALA A 191 22.14 47.92 11.65
C ALA A 191 21.10 46.80 11.50
N SER A 192 21.10 45.83 12.42
CA SER A 192 20.13 44.73 12.43
C SER A 192 18.67 45.19 12.60
N GLN A 193 18.47 46.32 13.28
CA GLN A 193 17.18 46.98 13.46
C GLN A 193 17.32 48.50 13.24
N PRO A 194 17.27 48.96 11.98
CA PRO A 194 17.43 50.37 11.63
C PRO A 194 16.35 51.25 12.27
N ASN A 195 16.74 52.37 12.86
CA ASN A 195 15.81 53.35 13.38
C ASN A 195 15.35 54.32 12.29
N GLU A 196 14.14 54.11 11.78
CA GLU A 196 13.56 54.91 10.70
C GLU A 196 13.53 56.42 11.00
N ASN A 197 13.22 56.81 12.23
CA ASN A 197 13.16 58.22 12.62
C ASN A 197 14.53 58.90 12.59
N LYS A 198 15.60 58.18 12.97
CA LYS A 198 16.97 58.69 12.85
C LYS A 198 17.38 58.84 11.39
N LEU A 199 17.12 57.80 10.58
CA LEU A 199 17.40 57.83 9.14
C LEU A 199 16.67 59.01 8.48
N GLU A 200 15.40 59.22 8.79
CA GLU A 200 14.63 60.35 8.27
C GLU A 200 15.26 61.70 8.64
N ARG A 201 15.55 61.91 9.93
CA ARG A 201 16.20 63.15 10.38
C ARG A 201 17.56 63.37 9.70
N TRP A 202 18.35 62.31 9.55
CA TRP A 202 19.68 62.41 8.97
C TRP A 202 19.67 62.60 7.46
N ILE A 203 18.73 61.97 6.75
CA ILE A 203 18.55 62.14 5.30
C ILE A 203 18.00 63.53 5.00
N ARG A 204 17.10 64.08 5.82
CA ARG A 204 16.67 65.49 5.72
C ARG A 204 17.85 66.43 5.86
N HIS A 205 18.64 66.25 6.92
CA HIS A 205 19.83 67.08 7.13
C HIS A 205 20.84 66.97 5.98
N LEU A 206 21.02 65.77 5.41
CA LEU A 206 21.85 65.58 4.22
C LEU A 206 21.26 66.29 2.99
N ALA A 207 19.93 66.31 2.82
CA ALA A 207 19.27 67.00 1.73
C ALA A 207 19.43 68.52 1.82
N ASP A 208 19.40 69.08 3.03
CA ASP A 208 19.62 70.51 3.27
C ASP A 208 21.06 70.94 2.90
N MET A 209 22.04 70.07 3.14
CA MET A 209 23.46 70.34 2.88
C MET A 209 23.88 70.01 1.44
N ALA A 210 23.40 68.89 0.90
CA ALA A 210 23.88 68.29 -0.33
C ALA A 210 22.75 67.54 -1.07
N PRO A 211 21.79 68.27 -1.67
CA PRO A 211 20.64 67.67 -2.34
C PRO A 211 21.05 66.75 -3.51
N ASP A 212 22.16 67.06 -4.18
CA ASP A 212 22.75 66.27 -5.26
C ASP A 212 23.17 64.86 -4.80
N ILE A 213 23.62 64.72 -3.55
CA ILE A 213 24.02 63.43 -2.97
C ILE A 213 22.77 62.58 -2.65
N VAL A 214 21.69 63.22 -2.19
CA VAL A 214 20.41 62.56 -1.96
C VAL A 214 19.80 62.08 -3.29
N ASP A 215 20.04 62.80 -4.39
CA ASP A 215 19.65 62.35 -5.72
C ASP A 215 20.37 61.07 -6.14
N VAL A 216 21.68 60.99 -5.93
CA VAL A 216 22.46 59.78 -6.22
C VAL A 216 22.01 58.62 -5.32
N MET A 217 21.76 58.87 -4.04
CA MET A 217 21.22 57.85 -3.13
C MET A 217 19.86 57.33 -3.61
N ALA A 218 18.97 58.20 -4.09
CA ALA A 218 17.69 57.81 -4.66
C ALA A 218 17.85 56.96 -5.93
N ALA A 219 18.76 57.36 -6.82
CA ALA A 219 19.04 56.67 -8.07
C ALA A 219 19.60 55.26 -7.81
N SER A 220 20.50 55.14 -6.85
CA SER A 220 21.06 53.85 -6.41
C SER A 220 19.98 52.91 -5.85
N LEU A 221 18.93 53.45 -5.23
CA LEU A 221 17.80 52.67 -4.67
C LEU A 221 16.66 52.42 -5.68
N SER A 222 16.82 52.80 -6.95
CA SER A 222 15.74 52.73 -7.95
C SER A 222 15.33 51.30 -8.34
N GLY A 223 16.17 50.28 -8.10
CA GLY A 223 15.89 48.87 -8.37
C GLY A 223 14.80 48.23 -7.49
N PRO A 224 14.47 46.94 -7.75
CA PRO A 224 13.64 46.13 -6.87
C PRO A 224 14.39 45.91 -5.55
N VAL A 225 14.00 46.63 -4.51
CA VAL A 225 14.65 46.57 -3.20
C VAL A 225 13.63 46.19 -2.13
N ALA A 226 13.96 45.21 -1.30
CA ALA A 226 13.19 44.83 -0.12
C ALA A 226 13.99 45.11 1.16
N GLY A 227 13.28 45.20 2.30
CA GLY A 227 13.90 45.49 3.61
C GLY A 227 14.32 46.94 3.77
N THR A 228 15.46 47.18 4.43
CA THR A 228 15.93 48.53 4.83
C THR A 228 16.09 49.49 3.64
N ALA A 229 16.52 49.00 2.48
CA ALA A 229 16.62 49.82 1.27
C ALA A 229 15.27 50.40 0.82
N ALA A 230 14.16 49.68 1.03
CA ALA A 230 12.82 50.20 0.76
C ALA A 230 12.42 51.32 1.73
N VAL A 231 12.83 51.21 3.00
CA VAL A 231 12.63 52.26 4.02
C VAL A 231 13.39 53.52 3.62
N ILE A 232 14.68 53.39 3.29
CA ILE A 232 15.51 54.53 2.85
C ILE A 232 14.91 55.16 1.60
N LYS A 233 14.50 54.36 0.61
CA LYS A 233 13.84 54.85 -0.61
C LYS A 233 12.58 55.66 -0.30
N LYS A 234 11.74 55.16 0.62
CA LYS A 234 10.52 55.86 1.07
C LYS A 234 10.85 57.17 1.77
N ILE A 235 11.85 57.19 2.64
CA ILE A 235 12.31 58.38 3.34
C ILE A 235 12.85 59.41 2.33
N VAL A 236 13.76 59.00 1.43
CA VAL A 236 14.32 59.87 0.39
C VAL A 236 13.22 60.48 -0.47
N ALA A 237 12.24 59.67 -0.90
CA ALA A 237 11.10 60.16 -1.67
C ALA A 237 10.22 61.14 -0.89
N LYS A 238 10.10 60.98 0.44
CA LYS A 238 9.39 61.92 1.32
C LYS A 238 10.16 63.23 1.45
N VAL A 239 11.46 63.17 1.73
CA VAL A 239 12.33 64.35 1.87
C VAL A 239 12.34 65.17 0.58
N LYS A 240 12.49 64.53 -0.59
CA LYS A 240 12.43 65.23 -1.89
C LYS A 240 11.09 65.88 -2.22
N LYS A 241 9.99 65.47 -1.58
CA LYS A 241 8.68 66.11 -1.76
C LYS A 241 8.50 67.32 -0.84
N GLU A 242 9.28 67.40 0.23
CA GLU A 242 9.21 68.43 1.25
C GLU A 242 10.29 69.51 1.11
N ALA A 243 11.39 69.20 0.42
CA ALA A 243 12.44 70.14 -0.02
C ALA A 243 12.06 70.85 -1.32
#